data_AF-A0A946J506-F1
#
_entry.id   AF-A0A946J506-F1
#
_cell.length_a   1.000
_cell.length_b   1.000
_cell.length_c   1.000
_cell.angle_alpha   90.00
_cell.angle_beta   90.00
_cell.angle_gamma   90.00
#
_symmetry.space_group_name_H-M   'P 1'
#
loop_
_entity.id
_entity.type
_entity.pdbx_description
1 polymer ?
#
loop_
_entity_poly.entity_id
_entity_poly.type
_entity_poly.pdbx_seq_one_letter_code
_entity_poly.pdbx_strand_id
1 'polypeptide(L)' 'MDISGIIFLEKFCQNWKKAMISISHDIRFINNSSTKIIEISNKKINNYP' A
#
# COMPACT_ATOMS: atom_id res chain seq x y z
N MET A 1 -2.26 1.03 15.36
CA MET A 1 -0.79 0.91 15.16
C MET A 1 -0.14 2.14 15.76
N ASP A 2 0.93 1.95 16.52
CA ASP A 2 1.74 3.06 17.04
C ASP A 2 2.38 3.83 15.88
N ILE A 3 2.37 5.17 15.98
CA ILE A 3 2.81 6.09 14.90
C ILE A 3 4.23 5.75 14.41
N SER A 4 5.10 5.33 15.33
CA SER A 4 6.50 4.99 15.07
C SER A 4 6.64 3.75 14.18
N GLY A 5 5.77 2.76 14.35
CA GLY A 5 5.78 1.54 13.54
C GLY A 5 5.33 1.79 12.10
N ILE A 6 4.38 2.72 11.90
CA ILE A 6 3.91 3.10 10.57
C ILE A 6 5.03 3.79 9.77
N ILE A 7 5.75 4.73 10.39
CA ILE A 7 6.85 5.47 9.75
C ILE A 7 8.00 4.52 9.34
N PHE A 8 8.31 3.53 10.20
CA PHE A 8 9.30 2.51 9.88
C PHE A 8 8.86 1.66 8.66
N LEU A 9 7.59 1.24 8.65
CA LEU A 9 7.04 0.41 7.58
C LEU A 9 6.99 1.16 6.24
N GLU A 10 6.64 2.45 6.25
CA GLU A 10 6.72 3.30 5.05
C GLU A 10 8.13 3.38 4.47
N LYS A 11 9.13 3.67 5.32
CA LYS A 11 10.54 3.75 4.86
C LYS A 11 11.04 2.42 4.33
N PHE A 12 10.63 1.32 4.96
CA PHE A 12 10.96 -0.01 4.51
C PHE A 12 10.38 -0.30 3.12
N CYS A 13 9.10 0.00 2.91
CA CYS A 13 8.42 -0.14 1.62
C CYS A 13 9.05 0.76 0.54
N GLN A 14 9.36 2.02 0.85
CA GLN A 14 9.98 2.96 -0.09
C GLN A 14 11.38 2.52 -0.54
N ASN A 15 12.18 1.91 0.34
CA ASN A 15 13.51 1.41 0.01
C ASN A 15 13.50 0.01 -0.63
N TRP A 16 12.34 -0.64 -0.70
CA TRP A 16 12.23 -1.99 -1.23
C TRP A 16 12.25 -1.98 -2.76
N LYS A 17 13.38 -2.40 -3.35
CA LYS A 17 13.61 -2.38 -4.81
C LYS A 17 12.89 -3.47 -5.62
N LYS A 18 12.10 -4.33 -4.98
CA LYS A 18 11.38 -5.43 -5.63
C LYS A 18 9.87 -5.19 -5.57
N ALA A 19 9.09 -5.98 -6.30
CA ALA A 19 7.64 -5.93 -6.20
C ALA A 19 7.19 -6.43 -4.81
N MET A 20 6.27 -5.70 -4.19
CA MET A 20 5.62 -6.07 -2.93
C MET A 20 4.10 -5.95 -3.13
N ILE A 21 3.36 -6.93 -2.62
CA ILE A 21 1.89 -6.93 -2.64
C ILE A 21 1.43 -6.80 -1.20
N SER A 22 0.74 -5.71 -0.89
CA SER A 22 0.14 -5.45 0.42
C SER A 22 -1.37 -5.49 0.29
N ILE A 23 -2.04 -6.19 1.21
CA ILE A 23 -3.50 -6.24 1.30
C ILE A 23 -3.87 -5.58 2.62
N SER A 24 -4.61 -4.47 2.55
CA SER A 24 -5.07 -3.74 3.72
C SER A 24 -6.49 -3.24 3.50
N HIS A 25 -7.21 -3.01 4.59
CA HIS A 25 -8.48 -2.29 4.58
C HIS A 25 -8.29 -0.77 4.78
N ASP A 26 -7.06 -0.33 5.06
CA ASP A 26 -6.73 1.09 5.25
C ASP A 26 -6.21 1.72 3.96
N ILE A 27 -7.07 2.53 3.34
CA ILE A 27 -6.80 3.24 2.09
C ILE A 27 -5.64 4.23 2.23
N ARG A 28 -5.45 4.84 3.41
CA ARG A 28 -4.38 5.84 3.63
C ARG A 28 -3.01 5.18 3.60
N PHE A 29 -2.89 3.98 4.19
CA PHE A 29 -1.67 3.19 4.16
C PHE A 29 -1.32 2.76 2.73
N ILE A 30 -2.31 2.29 1.98
CA ILE A 30 -2.14 1.86 0.59
C ILE A 30 -1.65 3.02 -0.28
N ASN A 31 -2.24 4.21 -0.13
CA ASN A 31 -1.85 5.41 -0.87
C ASN A 31 -0.42 5.87 -0.57
N ASN A 32 0.05 5.80 0.69
CA ASN A 32 1.39 6.26 1.03
C ASN A 32 2.50 5.26 0.70
N SER A 33 2.18 3.95 0.72
CA SER A 33 3.17 2.89 0.55
C SER A 33 3.28 2.33 -0.87
N SER A 34 2.29 2.55 -1.75
CA SER A 34 2.20 1.85 -3.03
C SER A 34 2.51 2.77 -4.21
N THR A 35 3.27 2.27 -5.19
CA THR A 35 3.53 2.97 -6.46
C THR A 35 2.45 2.70 -7.53
N LYS A 36 1.58 1.72 -7.28
CA LYS A 36 0.42 1.39 -8.13
C LYS A 36 -0.62 0.68 -7.28
N ILE A 37 -1.89 1.04 -7.43
CA ILE A 37 -2.97 0.49 -6.60
C ILE A 37 -3.98 -0.22 -7.50
N ILE A 38 -4.26 -1.47 -7.16
CA ILE A 38 -5.28 -2.29 -7.81
C ILE A 38 -6.35 -2.58 -6.76
N GLU A 39 -7.54 -2.00 -6.96
CA GLU A 39 -8.70 -2.28 -6.13
C GLU A 39 -9.56 -3.34 -6.82
N ILE A 40 -9.96 -4.37 -6.07
CA ILE A 40 -10.88 -5.40 -6.54
C ILE A 40 -12.18 -5.24 -5.74
N SER A 41 -13.22 -4.73 -6.38
CA SER A 41 -14.53 -4.54 -5.75
C SER A 41 -15.66 -4.92 -6.72
N ASN A 42 -16.72 -5.56 -6.23
CA ASN A 42 -17.88 -6.01 -7.03
C ASN A 42 -17.53 -6.75 -8.34
N LYS A 43 -16.55 -7.66 -8.30
CA LYS A 43 -16.03 -8.40 -9.48
C LYS A 43 -15.44 -7.51 -10.58
N LYS A 44 -15.14 -6.24 -10.28
CA LYS A 44 -14.43 -5.30 -11.15
C LYS A 44 -13.05 -5.01 -10.58
N ILE A 45 -12.13 -4.70 -11.49
CA ILE A 45 -10.75 -4.33 -11.17
C ILE A 45 -10.61 -2.86 -11.53
N ASN A 46 -10.36 -2.02 -10.53
CA ASN A 46 -10.09 -0.60 -10.70
C ASN A 46 -8.59 -0.36 -10.52
N ASN A 47 -7.93 0.17 -11.56
CA ASN A 47 -6.54 0.57 -11.49
C ASN A 47 -6.47 2.06 -11.17
N TYR A 48 -5.80 2.40 -10.07
CA TYR A 48 -5.47 3.78 -9.73
C TYR A 48 -3.99 4.03 -10.08
N PRO A 49 -3.69 5.09 -10.85
CA PRO A 49 -2.33 5.46 -11.23
C PRO A 49 -1.50 5.94 -10.04
#